data_AF-A0A964UHE7-F1
#
_entry.id   AF-A0A964UHE7-F1
#
_cell.length_a   1.000
_cell.length_b   1.000
_cell.length_c   1.000
_cell.angle_alpha   90.00
_cell.angle_beta   90.00
_cell.angle_gamma   90.00
#
_symmetry.space_group_name_H-M   'P 1'
#
loop_
_entity.id
_entity.type
_entity.pdbx_description
1 polymer ?
#
loop_
_entity_poly.entity_id
_entity_poly.type
_entity_poly.pdbx_seq_one_letter_code
_entity_poly.pdbx_strand_id
1 'polypeptide(L)'
;MEPYQNNTKAPERAPLTAPEERGAKRPDPADSRGPSSSKFILWIVLAVVGTLVLAGILYVFVVTTLLNDARNDAQYAAFRSSVAGAVSQLIISCEMGDVSPPADTSLVDWAENVSEQDCGMSGEGTFRIEARGVEPVDCTAVVTEEGATFSDPSGGACEGA
;
A
#
# COMPACT_ATOMS: atom_id res chain seq x y z
N MET A 1 25.38 44.48 76.01
CA MET A 1 24.75 44.35 77.33
C MET A 1 23.89 43.10 77.31
N GLU A 2 24.20 42.20 78.24
CA GLU A 2 23.51 41.00 78.73
C GLU A 2 21.97 41.10 78.88
N PRO A 3 21.20 40.06 79.34
CA PRO A 3 21.55 38.66 79.73
C PRO A 3 20.55 37.60 79.14
N TYR A 4 20.85 36.29 79.06
CA TYR A 4 20.70 35.20 80.05
C TYR A 4 19.48 35.26 81.00
N GLN A 5 18.60 34.24 80.95
CA GLN A 5 17.70 33.72 82.00
C GLN A 5 16.65 32.85 81.27
N ASN A 6 16.19 31.67 81.71
CA ASN A 6 16.16 31.07 83.02
C ASN A 6 15.81 29.57 82.83
N ASN A 7 16.55 28.69 83.49
CA ASN A 7 16.12 27.32 83.71
C ASN A 7 15.22 27.29 84.95
N THR A 8 13.93 27.02 84.79
CA THR A 8 13.07 26.68 85.93
C THR A 8 12.23 25.43 85.67
N LYS A 9 12.72 24.33 86.27
CA LYS A 9 11.98 23.39 87.12
C LYS A 9 10.95 22.45 86.45
N ALA A 10 11.31 21.17 86.42
CA ALA A 10 10.42 20.03 86.19
C ALA A 10 9.34 19.91 87.29
N PRO A 11 8.13 19.48 86.91
CA PRO A 11 7.60 18.17 87.30
C PRO A 11 6.89 17.52 86.10
N GLU A 12 6.63 16.23 85.95
CA GLU A 12 6.16 15.19 86.86
C GLU A 12 6.36 13.85 86.11
N ARG A 13 6.82 12.80 86.80
CA ARG A 13 7.04 11.48 86.16
C ARG A 13 5.69 10.86 85.77
N ALA A 14 5.42 10.81 84.46
CA ALA A 14 4.46 9.84 83.92
C ALA A 14 5.01 8.41 84.09
N PRO A 15 4.16 7.41 84.39
CA PRO A 15 4.59 6.04 84.65
C PRO A 15 5.27 5.43 83.42
N LEU A 16 6.38 4.74 83.68
CA LEU A 16 7.12 3.91 82.72
C LEU A 16 6.20 2.83 82.14
N THR A 17 5.58 3.12 80.99
CA THR A 17 5.14 2.05 80.10
C THR A 17 6.38 1.48 79.41
N ALA A 18 6.50 0.16 79.50
CA ALA A 18 7.60 -0.64 78.96
C ALA A 18 7.96 -0.23 77.51
N PRO A 19 9.21 -0.41 77.08
CA PRO A 19 9.56 -0.17 75.68
C PRO A 19 8.69 -1.09 74.83
N GLU A 20 7.76 -0.51 74.07
CA GLU A 20 7.13 -1.23 72.97
C GLU A 20 8.26 -1.48 71.98
N GLU A 21 8.80 -2.69 72.02
CA GLU A 21 9.60 -3.25 70.95
C GLU A 21 8.74 -3.19 69.69
N ARG A 22 8.79 -2.05 69.00
CA ARG A 22 8.62 -2.03 67.57
C ARG A 22 9.72 -2.94 67.07
N GLY A 23 9.38 -4.22 66.96
CA GLY A 23 10.11 -5.20 66.20
C GLY A 23 10.25 -4.60 64.81
N ALA A 24 11.35 -3.88 64.62
CA ALA A 24 11.86 -3.54 63.32
C ALA A 24 12.14 -4.90 62.70
N LYS A 25 11.15 -5.39 61.95
CA LYS A 25 11.27 -6.57 61.13
C LYS A 25 12.50 -6.32 60.29
N ARG A 26 13.61 -7.01 60.62
CA ARG A 26 14.80 -6.98 59.79
C ARG A 26 14.30 -7.25 58.38
N PRO A 27 14.55 -6.37 57.40
CA PRO A 27 14.28 -6.74 56.02
C PRO A 27 15.04 -8.04 55.78
N ASP A 28 14.31 -9.10 55.45
CA ASP A 28 14.88 -10.38 55.09
C ASP A 28 15.95 -10.13 54.01
N PRO A 29 17.15 -10.71 54.14
CA PRO A 29 18.17 -10.54 53.14
C PRO A 29 17.68 -11.16 51.83
N ALA A 30 17.32 -10.30 50.91
CA ALA A 30 17.42 -10.52 49.47
C ALA A 30 16.81 -11.86 48.97
N ASP A 31 15.53 -11.86 48.62
CA ASP A 31 15.15 -12.57 47.40
C ASP A 31 15.51 -11.67 46.20
N SER A 32 16.81 -11.48 46.00
CA SER A 32 17.40 -10.89 44.80
C SER A 32 17.56 -11.96 43.71
N ARG A 33 16.56 -12.83 43.52
CA ARG A 33 16.46 -13.60 42.27
C ARG A 33 15.96 -12.64 41.20
N GLY A 34 16.89 -11.88 40.62
CA GLY A 34 16.69 -11.26 39.32
C GLY A 34 16.12 -12.30 38.34
N PRO A 35 15.31 -11.89 37.36
CA PRO A 35 14.61 -12.81 36.48
C PRO A 35 15.60 -13.84 35.94
N SER A 36 15.35 -15.12 36.26
CA SER A 36 16.19 -16.25 35.86
C SER A 36 16.68 -16.05 34.44
N SER A 37 18.00 -16.06 34.22
CA SER A 37 18.66 -15.77 32.94
C SER A 37 18.03 -16.56 31.77
N SER A 38 17.54 -17.77 32.04
CA SER A 38 16.78 -18.60 31.09
C SER A 38 15.45 -17.97 30.65
N LYS A 39 14.70 -17.34 31.57
CA LYS A 39 13.46 -16.62 31.25
C LYS A 39 13.74 -15.38 30.41
N PHE A 40 14.82 -14.66 30.71
CA PHE A 40 15.20 -13.45 29.96
C PHE A 40 15.60 -13.79 28.51
N ILE A 41 16.37 -14.85 28.30
CA ILE A 41 16.74 -15.33 26.95
C ILE A 41 15.49 -15.77 26.17
N LEU A 42 14.56 -16.51 26.81
CA LEU A 42 13.31 -16.92 26.16
C LEU A 42 12.46 -15.73 25.71
N TRP A 43 12.37 -14.68 26.53
CA TRP A 43 11.66 -13.45 26.16
C TRP A 43 12.28 -12.75 24.94
N ILE A 44 13.62 -12.67 24.88
CA ILE A 44 14.32 -12.08 23.73
C ILE A 44 14.05 -12.89 22.46
N VAL A 45 14.19 -14.21 22.51
CA VAL A 45 13.95 -15.08 21.35
C VAL A 45 12.51 -14.94 20.86
N LEU A 46 11.54 -14.93 21.78
CA LEU A 46 10.13 -14.78 21.43
C LEU A 46 9.83 -13.40 20.84
N ALA A 47 10.46 -12.33 21.35
CA ALA A 47 10.34 -10.99 20.78
C ALA A 47 10.93 -10.91 19.36
N VAL A 48 12.11 -11.48 19.12
CA VAL A 48 12.77 -11.47 17.79
C VAL A 48 12.00 -12.32 16.79
N VAL A 49 11.56 -13.51 17.17
CA VAL A 49 10.75 -14.37 16.28
C VAL A 49 9.40 -13.71 15.99
N GLY A 50 8.77 -13.12 17.02
CA GLY A 50 7.51 -12.40 16.87
C GLY A 50 7.62 -11.22 15.90
N THR A 51 8.67 -10.41 15.98
CA THR A 51 8.87 -9.29 15.05
C THR A 51 9.15 -9.75 13.63
N LEU A 52 9.95 -10.80 13.43
CA LEU A 52 10.21 -11.35 12.09
C LEU A 52 8.96 -11.90 11.43
N VAL A 53 8.11 -12.61 12.17
CA VAL A 53 6.83 -13.12 11.67
C VAL A 53 5.89 -11.97 11.32
N LEU A 54 5.79 -10.97 12.18
CA LEU A 54 4.90 -9.83 11.95
C LEU A 54 5.37 -8.97 10.76
N ALA A 55 6.68 -8.74 10.64
CA ALA A 55 7.29 -8.07 9.49
C ALA A 55 7.07 -8.86 8.19
N GLY A 56 7.17 -10.20 8.23
CA GLY A 56 6.91 -11.05 7.08
C GLY A 56 5.46 -10.95 6.59
N ILE A 57 4.49 -10.99 7.50
CA ILE A 57 3.06 -10.84 7.14
C ILE A 57 2.78 -9.45 6.56
N LEU A 58 3.31 -8.40 7.19
CA LEU A 58 3.17 -7.02 6.70
C LEU A 58 3.79 -6.84 5.31
N TYR A 59 4.99 -7.41 5.09
CA TYR A 59 5.67 -7.37 3.80
C TYR A 59 4.84 -8.05 2.71
N VAL A 60 4.36 -9.27 2.96
CA VAL A 60 3.54 -10.01 1.98
C VAL A 60 2.28 -9.21 1.66
N PHE A 61 1.56 -8.72 2.66
CA PHE A 61 0.33 -7.95 2.45
C PHE A 61 0.56 -6.73 1.55
N VAL A 62 1.51 -5.87 1.92
CA VAL A 62 1.80 -4.63 1.18
C VAL A 62 2.33 -4.91 -0.22
N VAL A 63 3.19 -5.92 -0.39
CA VAL A 63 3.73 -6.26 -1.72
C VAL A 63 2.65 -6.85 -2.60
N THR A 64 1.79 -7.73 -2.08
CA THR A 64 0.76 -8.37 -2.90
C THR A 64 -0.31 -7.40 -3.38
N THR A 65 -0.69 -6.39 -2.60
CA THR A 65 -1.67 -5.40 -3.04
C THR A 65 -1.04 -4.39 -4.00
N LEU A 66 0.05 -3.72 -3.58
CA LEU A 66 0.66 -2.65 -4.38
C LEU A 66 1.24 -3.13 -5.71
N LEU A 67 1.77 -4.35 -5.76
CA LEU A 67 2.42 -4.85 -6.97
C LEU A 67 1.39 -5.33 -8.00
N ASN A 68 0.21 -5.77 -7.57
CA ASN A 68 -0.86 -6.16 -8.49
C ASN A 68 -1.48 -4.93 -9.15
N ASP A 69 -1.78 -3.89 -8.37
CA ASP A 69 -2.34 -2.63 -8.88
C ASP A 69 -1.36 -1.97 -9.87
N ALA A 70 -0.08 -1.82 -9.48
CA ALA A 70 0.94 -1.24 -10.36
C ALA A 70 1.18 -2.05 -11.65
N ARG A 71 0.98 -3.36 -11.63
CA ARG A 71 1.08 -4.20 -12.84
C ARG A 71 -0.10 -3.97 -13.77
N ASN A 72 -1.30 -3.88 -13.21
CA ASN A 72 -2.49 -3.59 -13.98
C ASN A 72 -2.36 -2.21 -14.65
N ASP A 73 -1.96 -1.19 -13.91
CA ASP A 73 -1.70 0.17 -14.43
C ASP A 73 -0.71 0.15 -15.60
N ALA A 74 0.39 -0.58 -15.45
CA ALA A 74 1.40 -0.71 -16.50
C ALA A 74 0.83 -1.38 -17.75
N GLN A 75 -0.09 -2.35 -17.60
CA GLN A 75 -0.75 -3.00 -18.73
C GLN A 75 -1.79 -2.10 -19.40
N TYR A 76 -2.57 -1.31 -18.65
CA TYR A 76 -3.45 -0.28 -19.23
C TYR A 76 -2.66 0.77 -20.03
N ALA A 77 -1.51 1.20 -19.51
CA ALA A 77 -0.63 2.13 -20.21
C ALA A 77 -0.02 1.51 -21.47
N ALA A 78 0.40 0.25 -21.41
CA ALA A 78 0.94 -0.48 -22.56
C ALA A 78 -0.12 -0.69 -23.64
N PHE A 79 -1.34 -1.05 -23.27
CA PHE A 79 -2.50 -1.14 -24.18
C PHE A 79 -2.73 0.19 -24.89
N ARG A 80 -2.85 1.30 -24.14
CA ARG A 80 -3.03 2.65 -24.70
C ARG A 80 -1.92 3.03 -25.66
N SER A 81 -0.67 2.75 -25.30
CA SER A 81 0.49 3.03 -26.15
C SER A 81 0.48 2.20 -27.43
N SER A 82 0.07 0.93 -27.36
CA SER A 82 -0.01 0.04 -28.52
C SER A 82 -1.09 0.52 -29.50
N VAL A 83 -2.28 0.87 -28.99
CA VAL A 83 -3.36 1.43 -29.80
C VAL A 83 -2.94 2.77 -30.41
N ALA A 84 -2.37 3.69 -29.62
CA ALA A 84 -1.90 4.99 -30.10
C ALA A 84 -0.85 4.87 -31.21
N GLY A 85 0.06 3.89 -31.12
CA GLY A 85 1.05 3.61 -32.16
C GLY A 85 0.40 3.16 -33.48
N ALA A 86 -0.69 2.40 -33.41
CA ALA A 86 -1.40 1.89 -34.58
C ALA A 86 -2.23 2.98 -35.30
N VAL A 87 -2.72 4.01 -34.60
CA VAL A 87 -3.56 5.08 -35.18
C VAL A 87 -2.92 5.69 -36.42
N SER A 88 -1.64 6.04 -36.37
CA SER A 88 -0.94 6.65 -37.50
C SER A 88 -0.93 5.77 -38.75
N GLN A 89 -0.74 4.46 -38.59
CA GLN A 89 -0.75 3.51 -39.71
C GLN A 89 -2.15 3.32 -40.27
N LEU A 90 -3.19 3.35 -39.42
CA LEU A 90 -4.58 3.26 -39.84
C LEU A 90 -5.00 4.50 -40.65
N ILE A 91 -4.61 5.70 -40.21
CA ILE A 91 -4.85 6.94 -40.96
C ILE A 91 -4.19 6.86 -42.34
N ILE A 92 -2.91 6.49 -42.41
CA ILE A 92 -2.20 6.35 -43.69
C ILE A 92 -2.87 5.30 -44.59
N SER A 93 -3.34 4.20 -44.02
CA SER A 93 -4.07 3.16 -44.77
C SER A 93 -5.38 3.71 -45.35
N CYS A 94 -6.11 4.50 -44.56
CA CYS A 94 -7.31 5.18 -45.05
C CYS A 94 -6.99 6.18 -46.18
N GLU A 95 -5.89 6.93 -46.10
CA GLU A 95 -5.45 7.79 -47.21
C GLU A 95 -5.14 6.99 -48.48
N MET A 96 -4.63 5.76 -48.34
CA MET A 96 -4.35 4.85 -49.46
C MET A 96 -5.61 4.17 -50.03
N GLY A 97 -6.76 4.28 -49.37
CA GLY A 97 -8.06 3.86 -49.89
C GLY A 97 -8.76 2.74 -49.13
N ASP A 98 -8.08 2.08 -48.20
CA ASP A 98 -8.67 0.96 -47.45
C ASP A 98 -8.00 0.78 -46.09
N VAL A 99 -8.79 0.53 -45.06
CA VAL A 99 -8.29 0.25 -43.71
C VAL A 99 -8.52 -1.21 -43.41
N SER A 100 -7.44 -1.94 -43.16
CA SER A 100 -7.51 -3.29 -42.62
C SER A 100 -7.21 -3.28 -41.11
N PRO A 101 -7.91 -4.09 -40.31
CA PRO A 101 -7.56 -4.31 -38.91
C PRO A 101 -6.08 -4.70 -38.76
N PRO A 102 -5.35 -4.13 -37.80
CA PRO A 102 -4.02 -4.62 -37.45
C PRO A 102 -4.09 -6.05 -36.91
N ALA A 103 -2.95 -6.73 -36.90
CA ALA A 103 -2.86 -8.02 -36.24
C ALA A 103 -2.97 -7.89 -34.72
N ASP A 104 -3.63 -8.87 -34.10
CA ASP A 104 -3.72 -8.96 -32.65
C ASP A 104 -2.35 -9.14 -32.00
N THR A 105 -2.27 -8.71 -30.75
CA THR A 105 -1.08 -8.82 -29.92
C THR A 105 -1.45 -9.45 -28.59
N SER A 106 -0.46 -9.66 -27.71
CA SER A 106 -0.72 -10.09 -26.34
C SER A 106 -1.42 -9.03 -25.47
N LEU A 107 -1.61 -7.81 -25.97
CA LEU A 107 -2.19 -6.68 -25.23
C LEU A 107 -3.49 -6.14 -25.86
N VAL A 108 -3.62 -6.27 -27.17
CA VAL A 108 -4.70 -5.69 -27.97
C VAL A 108 -5.29 -6.77 -28.86
N ASP A 109 -6.61 -6.93 -28.78
CA ASP A 109 -7.46 -7.73 -29.65
C ASP A 109 -8.27 -6.77 -30.54
N TRP A 110 -7.99 -6.73 -31.84
CA TRP A 110 -8.63 -5.83 -32.78
C TRP A 110 -9.94 -6.44 -33.28
N ALA A 111 -10.92 -5.58 -33.56
CA ALA A 111 -12.14 -6.02 -34.23
C ALA A 111 -11.80 -6.64 -35.59
N GLU A 112 -12.40 -7.80 -35.89
CA GLU A 112 -12.18 -8.54 -37.13
C GLU A 112 -12.50 -7.69 -38.39
N ASN A 113 -13.38 -6.69 -38.25
CA ASN A 113 -13.77 -5.81 -39.33
C ASN A 113 -13.77 -4.35 -38.87
N VAL A 114 -13.48 -3.44 -39.80
CA VAL A 114 -13.70 -2.00 -39.63
C VAL A 114 -15.20 -1.72 -39.71
N SER A 115 -15.75 -1.05 -38.71
CA SER A 115 -17.19 -0.82 -38.58
C SER A 115 -17.72 0.23 -39.57
N GLU A 116 -16.91 1.24 -39.85
CA GLU A 116 -17.22 2.32 -40.79
C GLU A 116 -15.92 2.72 -41.50
N GLN A 117 -15.95 2.92 -42.81
CA GLN A 117 -14.82 3.50 -43.54
C GLN A 117 -15.32 4.23 -44.79
N ASP A 118 -14.78 5.43 -45.01
CA ASP A 118 -14.87 6.16 -46.27
C ASP A 118 -13.50 6.75 -46.59
N CYS A 119 -12.70 5.96 -47.30
CA CYS A 119 -11.27 6.14 -47.46
C CYS A 119 -10.86 6.43 -48.91
N GLY A 120 -9.65 6.95 -49.09
CA GLY A 120 -9.05 7.23 -50.39
C GLY A 120 -9.33 8.63 -50.93
N MET A 121 -8.82 8.90 -52.14
CA MET A 121 -8.79 10.25 -52.73
C MET A 121 -10.17 10.91 -52.95
N SER A 122 -11.24 10.11 -52.97
CA SER A 122 -12.62 10.57 -53.14
C SER A 122 -13.48 10.42 -51.88
N GLY A 123 -12.97 9.76 -50.84
CA GLY A 123 -13.69 9.55 -49.58
C GLY A 123 -13.49 10.71 -48.60
N GLU A 124 -14.29 10.74 -47.54
CA GLU A 124 -14.20 11.74 -46.48
C GLU A 124 -12.98 11.55 -45.56
N GLY A 125 -12.24 10.45 -45.70
CA GLY A 125 -11.07 10.11 -44.88
C GLY A 125 -11.45 9.60 -43.49
N THR A 126 -12.64 9.05 -43.34
CA THR A 126 -13.20 8.60 -42.06
C THR A 126 -13.05 7.10 -41.91
N PHE A 127 -12.81 6.65 -40.69
CA PHE A 127 -12.90 5.22 -40.36
C PHE A 127 -13.21 5.02 -38.88
N ARG A 128 -13.73 3.84 -38.55
CA ARG A 128 -14.00 3.45 -37.16
C ARG A 128 -13.68 1.98 -36.95
N ILE A 129 -12.74 1.70 -36.07
CA ILE A 129 -12.36 0.34 -35.65
C ILE A 129 -12.26 0.25 -34.13
N GLU A 130 -12.70 -0.87 -33.57
CA GLU A 130 -12.61 -1.15 -32.13
C GLU A 130 -11.38 -2.00 -31.83
N ALA A 131 -10.75 -1.73 -30.69
CA ALA A 131 -9.65 -2.51 -30.14
C ALA A 131 -9.93 -2.79 -28.66
N ARG A 132 -9.83 -4.05 -28.24
CA ARG A 132 -10.08 -4.49 -26.87
C ARG A 132 -8.78 -4.84 -26.19
N GLY A 133 -8.68 -4.51 -24.90
CA GLY A 133 -7.60 -5.00 -24.06
C GLY A 133 -7.74 -6.50 -23.83
N VAL A 134 -6.62 -7.20 -23.87
CA VAL A 134 -6.56 -8.60 -23.43
C VAL A 134 -6.43 -8.64 -21.90
N GLU A 135 -7.08 -9.61 -21.25
CA GLU A 135 -7.08 -9.76 -19.79
C GLU A 135 -5.67 -9.61 -19.19
N PRO A 136 -5.50 -8.85 -18.09
CA PRO A 136 -6.52 -8.22 -17.22
C PRO A 136 -7.00 -6.83 -17.65
N VAL A 137 -6.62 -6.34 -18.84
CA VAL A 137 -7.02 -5.02 -19.32
C VAL A 137 -8.47 -5.08 -19.83
N ASP A 138 -9.43 -4.74 -18.97
CA ASP A 138 -10.84 -4.62 -19.38
C ASP A 138 -11.13 -3.20 -19.86
N CYS A 139 -10.63 -2.88 -21.06
CA CYS A 139 -10.78 -1.57 -21.69
C CYS A 139 -11.06 -1.75 -23.18
N THR A 140 -11.93 -0.91 -23.73
CA THR A 140 -12.16 -0.82 -25.18
C THR A 140 -11.68 0.53 -25.68
N ALA A 141 -10.98 0.52 -26.80
CA ALA A 141 -10.62 1.70 -27.56
C ALA A 141 -11.44 1.76 -28.85
N VAL A 142 -12.02 2.91 -29.14
CA VAL A 142 -12.60 3.23 -30.45
C VAL A 142 -11.61 4.12 -31.15
N VAL A 143 -11.08 3.65 -32.28
CA VAL A 143 -10.10 4.37 -33.09
C VAL A 143 -10.79 4.96 -34.31
N THR A 144 -10.57 6.25 -34.54
CA THR A 144 -11.03 7.03 -35.68
C THR A 144 -9.89 7.87 -36.25
N GLU A 145 -10.17 8.63 -37.31
CA GLU A 145 -9.23 9.58 -37.90
C GLU A 145 -8.78 10.70 -36.94
N GLU A 146 -9.59 11.00 -35.91
CA GLU A 146 -9.26 12.00 -34.88
C GLU A 146 -8.34 11.45 -33.77
N GLY A 147 -8.22 10.11 -33.65
CA GLY A 147 -7.44 9.47 -32.61
C GLY A 147 -8.10 8.23 -32.02
N ALA A 148 -7.79 7.94 -30.77
CA ALA A 148 -8.36 6.80 -30.04
C ALA A 148 -9.06 7.28 -28.76
N THR A 149 -10.32 6.91 -28.59
CA THR A 149 -11.09 7.13 -27.37
C THR A 149 -11.16 5.84 -26.56
N PHE A 150 -10.82 5.90 -25.28
CA PHE A 150 -10.72 4.72 -24.41
C PHE A 150 -11.85 4.73 -23.38
N SER A 151 -12.58 3.62 -23.27
CA SER A 151 -13.69 3.46 -22.34
C SER A 151 -13.69 2.08 -21.68
N ASP A 152 -13.96 2.07 -20.39
CA ASP A 152 -14.16 0.84 -19.62
C ASP A 152 -15.60 0.28 -19.84
N PRO A 153 -15.92 -0.93 -19.37
CA PRO A 153 -17.26 -1.52 -19.53
C PRO A 153 -18.39 -0.75 -18.83
N SER A 154 -18.05 0.10 -17.85
CA SER A 154 -19.01 0.98 -17.16
C SER A 154 -19.23 2.31 -17.88
N GLY A 155 -18.50 2.56 -18.98
CA GLY A 155 -18.53 3.80 -19.74
C GLY A 155 -17.63 4.91 -19.17
N GLY A 156 -16.78 4.58 -18.20
CA GLY A 156 -15.78 5.46 -17.62
C GLY A 156 -14.50 5.55 -18.47
N ALA A 157 -13.58 6.42 -18.08
CA ALA A 157 -12.25 6.44 -18.66
C ALA A 157 -11.47 5.21 -18.21
N CYS A 158 -10.71 4.57 -19.11
CA CYS A 158 -9.83 3.46 -18.71
C CYS A 158 -8.67 3.95 -17.86
N GLU A 159 -8.84 3.97 -16.55
CA GLU A 159 -7.78 4.25 -15.59
C GLU A 159 -7.47 2.96 -14.84
N GLY A 160 -6.18 2.66 -14.68
CA GLY A 160 -5.77 1.56 -13.82
C GLY A 160 -6.16 1.89 -12.37
N ALA A 161 -6.71 0.90 -11.68
CA ALA A 161 -7.40 1.06 -10.40
C ALA A 161 -6.46 1.34 -9.22
#